data_AF-E4YTK7-F1
#
_entry.id   AF-E4YTK7-F1
#
_cell.length_a   1.000
_cell.length_b   1.000
_cell.length_c   1.000
_cell.angle_alpha   90.00
_cell.angle_beta   90.00
_cell.angle_gamma   90.00
#
_symmetry.space_group_name_H-M   'P 1'
#
loop_
_entity.id
_entity.type
_entity.pdbx_description
1 polymer ?
#
loop_
_entity_poly.entity_id
_entity_poly.type
_entity_poly.pdbx_seq_one_letter_code
_entity_poly.pdbx_strand_id
1 'polypeptide(L)'
;MSCQTNLSSASNFENTDKVQNPIENKDEKNNPTMKLSIFTTFALAAAKEEGRKVPPRTPAQRLKKLGKFAAEWTVTNLKERQAEHWGRKFNNNIAKIEKRFKVCGFFDPAVPNGGPRPADYEAERKRRETGDDDEDVGFDALLDGDEDEIDTRYDKTNPIRGIKQITNAFEKWSKRYIAECPRQPHTQVNRNKLWNQKLVGLLAKNLAKQ
;
A
#
# COMPACT_ATOMS: atom_id res chain seq x y z
N MET A 1 -4.34 -9.41 66.38
CA MET A 1 -2.86 -9.56 66.32
C MET A 1 -2.30 -8.29 65.73
N SER A 2 -1.72 -7.45 66.60
CA SER A 2 -1.11 -6.15 66.27
C SER A 2 0.39 -6.26 66.51
N CYS A 3 1.19 -5.80 65.55
CA CYS A 3 2.59 -5.34 65.65
C CYS A 3 2.80 -4.52 64.36
N GLN A 4 2.70 -3.19 64.30
CA GLN A 4 3.57 -2.13 64.84
C GLN A 4 5.09 -2.28 64.54
N THR A 5 5.56 -1.37 63.66
CA THR A 5 6.79 -0.53 63.76
C THR A 5 8.15 -1.22 63.60
N ASN A 6 9.25 -0.68 63.03
CA ASN A 6 9.76 0.67 62.69
C ASN A 6 10.92 0.49 61.67
N LEU A 7 11.13 1.35 60.66
CA LEU A 7 11.82 2.66 60.66
C LEU A 7 13.36 2.61 60.67
N SER A 8 13.98 3.03 59.56
CA SER A 8 15.20 3.88 59.42
C SER A 8 15.87 3.60 58.07
N SER A 9 16.50 4.49 57.31
CA SER A 9 16.75 5.96 57.25
C SER A 9 18.19 6.11 56.73
N ALA A 10 18.45 7.24 56.05
CA ALA A 10 19.75 7.78 55.67
C ALA A 10 20.40 7.16 54.40
N SER A 11 21.06 7.90 53.51
CA SER A 11 21.28 9.34 53.36
C SER A 11 22.00 9.59 52.04
N ASN A 12 21.79 10.80 51.53
CA ASN A 12 22.51 11.57 50.51
C ASN A 12 23.94 11.13 50.15
N PHE A 13 24.25 11.13 48.85
CA PHE A 13 25.60 11.34 48.35
C PHE A 13 25.58 12.41 47.25
N GLU A 14 26.62 13.23 47.25
CA GLU A 14 26.69 14.59 46.76
C GLU A 14 26.92 14.71 45.25
N ASN A 15 26.56 15.92 44.81
CA ASN A 15 26.78 16.55 43.53
C ASN A 15 28.27 16.72 43.20
N THR A 16 28.67 16.48 41.94
CA THR A 16 29.88 17.13 41.38
C THR A 16 29.63 17.54 39.93
N ASP A 17 29.56 18.85 39.74
CA ASP A 17 29.66 19.54 38.46
C ASP A 17 31.04 19.30 37.82
N LYS A 18 31.07 18.94 36.53
CA LYS A 18 32.16 19.34 35.63
C LYS A 18 31.60 19.77 34.27
N VAL A 19 31.60 21.09 34.14
CA VAL A 19 31.68 21.89 32.92
C VAL A 19 32.74 21.33 31.97
N GLN A 20 32.39 21.15 30.69
CA GLN A 20 33.27 21.50 29.57
C GLN A 20 32.43 21.76 28.30
N ASN A 21 32.37 23.06 27.99
CA ASN A 21 32.06 23.86 26.80
C ASN A 21 31.57 23.25 25.46
N PRO A 22 30.85 24.08 24.66
CA PRO A 22 30.14 23.68 23.44
C PRO A 22 31.08 23.45 22.25
N ILE A 23 30.77 22.44 21.45
CA ILE A 23 31.39 22.23 20.14
C ILE A 23 30.84 23.28 19.18
N GLU A 24 31.71 24.18 18.74
CA GLU A 24 31.44 25.18 17.70
C GLU A 24 31.01 24.49 16.40
N ASN A 25 29.80 24.79 15.91
CA ASN A 25 29.39 24.49 14.55
C ASN A 25 30.07 25.50 13.61
N LYS A 26 30.99 25.02 12.78
CA LYS A 26 31.53 25.82 11.67
C LYS A 26 30.50 25.83 10.54
N ASP A 27 29.87 26.97 10.32
CA ASP A 27 29.05 27.24 9.15
C ASP A 27 29.93 27.30 7.90
N GLU A 28 29.98 26.20 7.16
CA GLU A 28 30.63 26.15 5.85
C GLU A 28 29.63 26.62 4.78
N LYS A 29 29.77 27.88 4.37
CA LYS A 29 29.09 28.44 3.19
C LYS A 29 29.69 27.83 1.92
N ASN A 30 29.01 26.86 1.32
CA ASN A 30 29.33 26.41 -0.03
C ASN A 30 28.22 26.84 -1.01
N ASN A 31 28.58 27.81 -1.84
CA ASN A 31 27.80 28.37 -2.94
C ASN A 31 27.67 27.31 -4.06
N PRO A 32 26.46 26.94 -4.55
CA PRO A 32 26.34 25.98 -5.63
C PRO A 32 26.70 26.64 -6.97
N THR A 33 27.98 26.55 -7.34
CA THR A 33 28.40 26.75 -8.73
C THR A 33 27.87 25.58 -9.57
N MET A 34 26.97 25.88 -10.52
CA MET A 34 26.48 24.90 -11.47
C MET A 34 27.62 24.45 -12.40
N LYS A 35 28.24 23.32 -12.07
CA LYS A 35 29.13 22.61 -12.97
C LYS A 35 28.26 21.65 -13.80
N LEU A 36 27.98 22.02 -15.06
CA LEU A 36 27.44 21.09 -16.05
C LEU A 36 28.46 19.95 -16.24
N SER A 37 28.25 18.84 -15.53
CA SER A 37 28.93 17.59 -15.84
C SER A 37 28.20 16.97 -17.02
N ILE A 38 28.85 17.03 -18.19
CA ILE A 38 28.42 16.41 -19.43
C ILE A 38 28.41 14.90 -19.19
N PHE A 39 27.23 14.34 -18.91
CA PHE A 39 27.04 12.90 -18.91
C PHE A 39 27.09 12.43 -20.37
N THR A 40 28.20 11.78 -20.70
CA THR A 40 28.40 11.04 -21.95
C THR A 40 27.25 10.05 -22.14
N THR A 41 26.41 10.32 -23.13
CA THR A 41 25.35 9.42 -23.58
C THR A 41 26.00 8.17 -24.15
N PHE A 42 25.87 7.03 -23.46
CA PHE A 42 26.07 5.73 -24.07
C PHE A 42 25.01 5.56 -25.17
N ALA A 43 25.44 5.68 -26.42
CA ALA A 43 24.63 5.32 -27.57
C ALA A 43 24.45 3.78 -27.56
N LEU A 44 23.32 3.32 -26.99
CA LEU A 44 22.94 1.92 -27.09
C LEU A 44 22.47 1.67 -28.53
N ALA A 45 23.27 0.94 -29.29
CA ALA A 45 22.97 0.54 -30.65
C ALA A 45 21.58 -0.13 -30.71
N ALA A 46 20.76 0.33 -31.66
CA ALA A 46 19.44 -0.21 -31.92
C ALA A 46 19.56 -1.63 -32.51
N ALA A 47 19.34 -2.65 -31.69
CA ALA A 47 18.85 -3.94 -32.14
C ALA A 47 17.32 -3.90 -32.11
N LYS A 48 16.70 -4.06 -33.28
CA LYS A 48 15.25 -4.07 -33.48
C LYS A 48 14.66 -5.41 -33.02
N GLU A 49 13.61 -5.29 -32.21
CA GLU A 49 12.45 -6.19 -32.05
C GLU A 49 12.63 -7.61 -31.49
N GLU A 50 12.49 -7.73 -30.17
CA GLU A 50 11.38 -8.45 -29.53
C GLU A 50 10.94 -7.61 -28.31
N GLY A 51 9.63 -7.48 -28.08
CA GLY A 51 9.06 -6.49 -27.15
C GLY A 51 9.74 -6.46 -25.77
N ARG A 52 10.01 -5.25 -25.26
CA ARG A 52 10.53 -5.04 -23.90
C ARG A 52 9.48 -5.50 -22.88
N LYS A 53 9.42 -6.80 -22.61
CA LYS A 53 8.53 -7.37 -21.61
C LYS A 53 9.15 -7.13 -20.25
N VAL A 54 8.73 -6.05 -19.59
CA VAL A 54 9.08 -5.79 -18.20
C VAL A 54 8.75 -7.05 -17.39
N PRO A 55 9.64 -7.53 -16.51
CA PRO A 55 9.35 -8.73 -15.72
C PRO A 55 8.04 -8.56 -14.96
N PRO A 56 7.14 -9.58 -14.97
CA PRO A 56 5.82 -9.47 -14.38
C PRO A 56 5.93 -9.06 -12.90
N ARG A 57 5.27 -7.94 -12.54
CA ARG A 57 5.39 -7.36 -11.19
C ARG A 57 5.02 -8.37 -10.11
N THR A 58 5.86 -8.46 -9.09
CA THR A 58 5.67 -9.39 -7.97
C THR A 58 4.51 -8.96 -7.06
N PRO A 59 3.92 -9.88 -6.28
CA PRO A 59 2.80 -9.56 -5.39
C PRO A 59 3.16 -8.48 -4.37
N ALA A 60 4.40 -8.47 -3.89
CA ALA A 60 4.91 -7.47 -2.96
C ALA A 60 4.94 -6.06 -3.59
N GLN A 61 5.38 -5.95 -4.85
CA GLN A 61 5.38 -4.68 -5.58
C GLN A 61 3.95 -4.16 -5.79
N ARG A 62 3.03 -5.05 -6.20
CA ARG A 62 1.61 -4.73 -6.37
C ARG A 62 0.99 -4.24 -5.05
N LEU A 63 1.25 -4.93 -3.94
CA LEU A 63 0.73 -4.58 -2.62
C LEU A 63 1.28 -3.23 -2.12
N LYS A 64 2.56 -2.94 -2.36
CA LYS A 64 3.18 -1.64 -2.04
C LYS A 64 2.52 -0.51 -2.83
N LYS A 65 2.20 -0.72 -4.11
CA LYS A 65 1.51 0.26 -4.94
C LYS A 65 0.07 0.52 -4.45
N LEU A 66 -0.66 -0.53 -4.07
CA LEU A 66 -1.98 -0.40 -3.44
C LEU A 66 -1.93 0.41 -2.15
N GLY A 67 -0.88 0.24 -1.34
CA GLY A 67 -0.66 1.05 -0.14
C GLY A 67 -0.49 2.53 -0.44
N LYS A 68 0.27 2.88 -1.48
CA LYS A 68 0.43 4.28 -1.93
C LYS A 68 -0.92 4.88 -2.35
N PHE A 69 -1.70 4.16 -3.15
CA PHE A 69 -3.01 4.63 -3.60
C PHE A 69 -4.00 4.81 -2.45
N ALA A 70 -4.03 3.87 -1.51
CA ALA A 70 -4.87 4.00 -0.33
C ALA A 70 -4.48 5.21 0.52
N ALA A 71 -3.18 5.42 0.76
CA ALA A 71 -2.68 6.56 1.51
C ALA A 71 -3.03 7.88 0.82
N GLU A 72 -2.76 7.99 -0.48
CA GLU A 72 -3.08 9.17 -1.28
C GLU A 72 -4.58 9.48 -1.21
N TRP A 73 -5.43 8.48 -1.48
CA TRP A 73 -6.88 8.66 -1.43
C TRP A 73 -7.36 9.13 -0.05
N THR A 74 -6.83 8.55 1.04
CA THR A 74 -7.23 8.95 2.40
C THR A 74 -6.85 10.38 2.75
N VAL A 75 -5.66 10.83 2.33
CA VAL A 75 -5.18 12.20 2.61
C VAL A 75 -5.95 13.23 1.78
N THR A 76 -6.25 12.91 0.51
CA THR A 76 -6.96 13.84 -0.38
C THR A 76 -8.44 14.00 -0.02
N ASN A 77 -9.11 12.93 0.43
CA ASN A 77 -10.58 12.90 0.49
C ASN A 77 -11.18 12.91 1.91
N LEU A 78 -10.36 12.71 2.95
CA LEU A 78 -10.83 12.67 4.33
C LEU A 78 -10.25 13.81 5.16
N LYS A 79 -10.88 14.10 6.30
CA LYS A 79 -10.34 15.03 7.29
C LYS A 79 -9.06 14.44 7.91
N GLU A 80 -8.14 15.29 8.33
CA GLU A 80 -6.81 14.89 8.85
C GLU A 80 -6.85 13.71 9.84
N ARG A 81 -7.62 13.81 10.92
CA ARG A 81 -7.77 12.73 11.92
C ARG A 81 -8.32 11.43 11.32
N GLN A 82 -9.23 11.52 10.35
CA GLN A 82 -9.79 10.36 9.67
C GLN A 82 -8.76 9.75 8.71
N ALA A 83 -8.02 10.58 7.97
CA ALA A 83 -6.96 10.16 7.07
C ALA A 83 -5.88 9.39 7.84
N GLU A 84 -5.42 9.89 8.98
CA GLU A 84 -4.47 9.20 9.85
C GLU A 84 -5.00 7.84 10.34
N HIS A 85 -6.24 7.83 10.85
CA HIS A 85 -6.87 6.60 11.33
C HIS A 85 -6.99 5.53 10.23
N TRP A 86 -7.45 5.91 9.04
CA TRP A 86 -7.64 4.99 7.93
C TRP A 86 -6.33 4.60 7.26
N GLY A 87 -5.39 5.51 7.11
CA GLY A 87 -4.04 5.22 6.64
C GLY A 87 -3.37 4.14 7.49
N ARG A 88 -3.43 4.28 8.82
CA ARG A 88 -2.93 3.24 9.76
C ARG A 88 -3.65 1.89 9.57
N LYS A 89 -4.96 1.90 9.33
CA LYS A 89 -5.71 0.66 9.08
C LYS A 89 -5.25 -0.02 7.78
N PHE A 90 -5.11 0.72 6.68
CA PHE A 90 -4.59 0.18 5.42
C PHE A 90 -3.17 -0.38 5.60
N ASN A 91 -2.28 0.34 6.28
CA ASN A 91 -0.91 -0.13 6.56
C ASN A 91 -0.90 -1.43 7.38
N ASN A 92 -1.70 -1.50 8.44
CA ASN A 92 -1.83 -2.71 9.25
C ASN A 92 -2.41 -3.88 8.45
N ASN A 93 -3.33 -3.61 7.51
CA ASN A 93 -3.89 -4.63 6.63
C ASN A 93 -2.85 -5.13 5.62
N ILE A 94 -2.08 -4.24 5.00
CA ILE A 94 -0.96 -4.59 4.11
C ILE A 94 0.03 -5.50 4.82
N ALA A 95 0.47 -5.12 6.03
CA ALA A 95 1.40 -5.94 6.80
C ALA A 95 0.83 -7.33 7.13
N LYS A 96 -0.48 -7.43 7.42
CA LYS A 96 -1.15 -8.72 7.65
C LYS A 96 -1.21 -9.56 6.39
N ILE A 97 -1.54 -8.96 5.25
CA ILE A 97 -1.60 -9.64 3.96
C ILE A 97 -0.21 -10.14 3.55
N GLU A 98 0.81 -9.30 3.70
CA GLU A 98 2.20 -9.65 3.39
C GLU A 98 2.70 -10.82 4.23
N LYS A 99 2.43 -10.80 5.54
CA LYS A 99 2.74 -11.93 6.44
C LYS A 99 2.04 -13.22 6.00
N ARG A 100 0.78 -13.13 5.56
CA ARG A 100 0.03 -14.30 5.07
C ARG A 100 0.59 -14.84 3.77
N PHE A 101 0.96 -13.96 2.85
CA PHE A 101 1.59 -14.35 1.60
C PHE A 101 2.91 -15.11 1.83
N LYS A 102 3.72 -14.70 2.81
CA LYS A 102 4.95 -15.44 3.17
C LYS A 102 4.67 -16.85 3.71
N VAL A 103 3.47 -17.12 4.24
CA VAL A 103 3.11 -18.41 4.85
C VAL A 103 2.46 -19.36 3.84
N CYS A 104 1.55 -18.86 3.01
CA CYS A 104 0.70 -19.70 2.16
C CYS A 104 0.39 -19.02 0.81
N GLY A 105 1.14 -17.98 0.46
CA GLY A 105 0.96 -17.28 -0.80
C GLY A 105 1.48 -18.10 -1.98
N PHE A 106 0.85 -17.90 -3.13
CA PHE A 106 1.29 -18.47 -4.40
C PHE A 106 1.67 -17.33 -5.36
N PHE A 107 2.81 -17.49 -6.03
CA PHE A 107 3.19 -16.64 -7.15
C PHE A 107 4.07 -17.41 -8.13
N ASP A 108 3.63 -17.46 -9.39
CA ASP A 108 4.40 -18.07 -10.47
C ASP A 108 4.38 -17.14 -11.70
N PRO A 109 5.54 -16.54 -12.08
CA PRO A 109 5.65 -15.70 -13.27
C PRO A 109 5.18 -16.34 -14.57
N ALA A 110 5.18 -17.68 -14.67
CA ALA A 110 4.75 -18.41 -15.86
C ALA A 110 3.22 -18.45 -16.02
N VAL A 111 2.47 -18.26 -14.93
CA VAL A 111 1.01 -18.16 -14.96
C VAL A 111 0.61 -16.73 -15.28
N PRO A 112 -0.42 -16.48 -16.12
CA PRO A 112 -0.92 -15.13 -16.36
C PRO A 112 -1.14 -14.42 -15.03
N ASN A 113 -0.57 -13.21 -14.91
CA ASN A 113 -0.66 -12.39 -13.70
C ASN A 113 -0.04 -12.94 -12.40
N GLY A 114 0.70 -14.04 -12.47
CA GLY A 114 1.36 -14.62 -11.30
C GLY A 114 0.46 -15.49 -10.42
N GLY A 115 -0.78 -15.76 -10.81
CA GLY A 115 -1.74 -16.53 -10.02
C GLY A 115 -3.21 -16.29 -10.41
N PRO A 116 -4.19 -16.94 -9.77
CA PRO A 116 -4.06 -17.91 -8.67
C PRO A 116 -3.34 -19.19 -9.07
N ARG A 117 -2.99 -20.03 -8.08
CA ARG A 117 -2.45 -21.37 -8.36
C ARG A 117 -3.38 -22.03 -9.36
N PRO A 118 -2.86 -22.63 -10.44
CA PRO A 118 -3.66 -23.49 -11.29
C PRO A 118 -4.15 -24.66 -10.41
N ALA A 119 -5.37 -24.56 -9.89
CA ALA A 119 -6.17 -25.76 -9.72
C ALA A 119 -6.45 -26.23 -11.14
N ASP A 120 -6.19 -27.51 -11.40
CA ASP A 120 -6.79 -28.34 -12.44
C ASP A 120 -7.83 -27.53 -13.25
N TYR A 121 -7.39 -27.13 -14.44
CA TYR A 121 -8.03 -26.12 -15.30
C TYR A 121 -9.55 -26.33 -15.33
N GLU A 122 -10.33 -25.36 -14.83
CA GLU A 122 -11.78 -25.16 -15.12
C GLU A 122 -12.48 -24.13 -14.20
N ALA A 123 -11.76 -23.34 -13.40
CA ALA A 123 -12.33 -22.08 -12.89
C ALA A 123 -12.29 -21.03 -14.02
N GLU A 124 -13.13 -21.26 -15.03
CA GLU A 124 -13.37 -20.42 -16.18
C GLU A 124 -13.45 -18.95 -15.74
N ARG A 125 -12.53 -18.11 -16.23
CA ARG A 125 -12.73 -16.66 -16.27
C ARG A 125 -13.93 -16.44 -17.19
N LYS A 126 -15.16 -16.62 -16.68
CA LYS A 126 -16.36 -16.23 -17.39
C LYS A 126 -16.24 -14.72 -17.59
N ARG A 127 -15.90 -14.33 -18.82
CA ARG A 127 -15.97 -12.95 -19.30
C ARG A 127 -17.37 -12.48 -18.90
N ARG A 128 -17.47 -11.42 -18.10
CA ARG A 128 -18.77 -10.93 -17.61
C ARG A 128 -19.66 -10.77 -18.84
N GLU A 129 -20.78 -11.51 -18.87
CA GLU A 129 -21.88 -11.18 -19.75
C GLU A 129 -22.25 -9.73 -19.42
N THR A 130 -22.23 -8.86 -20.43
CA THR A 130 -22.64 -7.46 -20.36
C THR A 130 -24.10 -7.41 -19.89
N GLY A 131 -24.28 -7.35 -18.57
CA GLY A 131 -25.55 -7.09 -17.90
C GLY A 131 -25.49 -5.68 -17.30
N ASP A 132 -26.51 -4.91 -17.64
CA ASP A 132 -26.69 -3.48 -17.43
C ASP A 132 -26.63 -3.01 -15.95
N ASP A 133 -25.44 -2.83 -15.38
CA ASP A 133 -25.27 -2.07 -14.13
C ASP A 133 -23.93 -1.32 -14.15
N ASP A 134 -24.00 -0.05 -14.56
CA ASP A 134 -22.96 0.99 -14.60
C ASP A 134 -21.77 0.71 -15.55
N GLU A 135 -21.31 1.73 -16.27
CA GLU A 135 -20.05 1.75 -17.02
C GLU A 135 -18.82 1.61 -16.07
N ASP A 136 -18.69 0.44 -15.44
CA ASP A 136 -17.53 0.00 -14.69
C ASP A 136 -16.48 -0.40 -15.72
N VAL A 137 -15.61 0.54 -16.08
CA VAL A 137 -14.35 0.28 -16.80
C VAL A 137 -13.80 -1.07 -16.33
N GLY A 138 -13.88 -2.06 -17.22
CA GLY A 138 -13.77 -3.45 -16.83
C GLY A 138 -12.48 -3.66 -16.08
N PHE A 139 -12.56 -4.04 -14.80
CA PHE A 139 -11.38 -4.17 -13.94
C PHE A 139 -10.30 -5.12 -14.52
N ASP A 140 -10.62 -6.00 -15.48
CA ASP A 140 -9.57 -6.71 -16.22
C ASP A 140 -8.53 -5.70 -16.75
N ALA A 141 -8.92 -4.50 -17.18
CA ALA A 141 -7.99 -3.42 -17.50
C ALA A 141 -7.14 -2.91 -16.32
N LEU A 142 -7.63 -2.95 -15.06
CA LEU A 142 -6.89 -2.46 -13.89
C LEU A 142 -5.74 -3.40 -13.46
N LEU A 143 -5.79 -4.69 -13.86
CA LEU A 143 -4.73 -5.66 -13.54
C LEU A 143 -4.10 -6.35 -14.76
N ASP A 144 -4.72 -6.28 -15.95
CA ASP A 144 -4.39 -7.06 -17.16
C ASP A 144 -4.10 -6.17 -18.40
N GLY A 145 -3.90 -4.86 -18.25
CA GLY A 145 -3.46 -3.99 -19.35
C GLY A 145 -1.97 -4.18 -19.70
N ASP A 146 -1.67 -4.36 -20.98
CA ASP A 146 -0.31 -4.42 -21.53
C ASP A 146 0.53 -3.21 -21.07
N GLU A 147 1.76 -3.51 -20.63
CA GLU A 147 2.40 -2.84 -19.49
C GLU A 147 3.03 -1.45 -19.75
N ASP A 148 2.75 -0.77 -20.86
CA ASP A 148 3.33 0.56 -21.16
C ASP A 148 2.34 1.75 -21.10
N GLU A 149 1.02 1.54 -20.98
CA GLU A 149 0.09 2.69 -20.95
C GLU A 149 -1.09 2.58 -19.96
N ILE A 150 -1.28 1.43 -19.31
CA ILE A 150 -2.34 1.24 -18.31
C ILE A 150 -1.73 1.01 -16.92
N ASP A 151 -0.97 2.02 -16.50
CA ASP A 151 -0.93 2.45 -15.11
C ASP A 151 -2.23 3.19 -14.78
N THR A 152 -3.38 2.51 -14.77
CA THR A 152 -4.65 3.18 -14.48
C THR A 152 -4.73 3.44 -12.98
N ARG A 153 -4.07 4.53 -12.59
CA ARG A 153 -4.43 5.45 -11.51
C ARG A 153 -5.90 5.26 -11.15
N TYR A 154 -6.18 4.97 -9.88
CA TYR A 154 -7.56 5.00 -9.40
C TYR A 154 -8.17 6.37 -9.73
N ASP A 155 -9.49 6.39 -9.93
CA ASP A 155 -10.21 7.60 -10.25
C ASP A 155 -10.02 8.63 -9.13
N LYS A 156 -9.28 9.70 -9.44
CA LYS A 156 -9.00 10.80 -8.49
C LYS A 156 -10.03 11.91 -8.58
N THR A 157 -10.85 11.95 -9.64
CA THR A 157 -11.89 12.96 -9.83
C THR A 157 -13.17 12.54 -9.13
N ASN A 158 -13.54 11.26 -9.22
CA ASN A 158 -14.64 10.67 -8.46
C ASN A 158 -14.12 9.87 -7.25
N PRO A 159 -14.12 10.45 -6.04
CA PRO A 159 -13.59 9.78 -4.85
C PRO A 159 -14.35 8.52 -4.45
N ILE A 160 -15.65 8.42 -4.75
CA ILE A 160 -16.46 7.22 -4.48
C ILE A 160 -16.00 6.08 -5.38
N ARG A 161 -15.83 6.36 -6.68
CA ARG A 161 -15.28 5.38 -7.63
C ARG A 161 -13.85 5.00 -7.28
N GLY A 162 -13.03 5.98 -6.91
CA GLY A 162 -11.64 5.77 -6.52
C GLY A 162 -11.49 4.79 -5.35
N ILE A 163 -12.29 4.94 -4.28
CA ILE A 163 -12.20 4.01 -3.14
C ILE A 163 -12.75 2.61 -3.46
N LYS A 164 -13.79 2.52 -4.29
CA LYS A 164 -14.30 1.23 -4.79
C LYS A 164 -13.22 0.51 -5.58
N GLN A 165 -12.49 1.21 -6.45
CA GLN A 165 -11.37 0.63 -7.21
C GLN A 165 -10.23 0.16 -6.32
N ILE A 166 -9.81 0.96 -5.33
CA ILE A 166 -8.74 0.58 -4.39
C ILE A 166 -9.14 -0.65 -3.57
N THR A 167 -10.35 -0.67 -3.02
CA THR A 167 -10.83 -1.80 -2.20
C THR A 167 -11.04 -3.08 -3.01
N ASN A 168 -11.54 -2.97 -4.24
CA ASN A 168 -11.62 -4.08 -5.20
C ASN A 168 -10.23 -4.61 -5.58
N ALA A 169 -9.23 -3.74 -5.70
CA ALA A 169 -7.87 -4.15 -6.03
C ALA A 169 -7.24 -4.96 -4.89
N PHE A 170 -7.46 -4.59 -3.61
CA PHE A 170 -7.08 -5.44 -2.47
C PHE A 170 -7.82 -6.78 -2.50
N GLU A 171 -9.09 -6.81 -2.90
CA GLU A 171 -9.88 -8.04 -2.95
C GLU A 171 -9.27 -9.01 -3.96
N LYS A 172 -8.97 -8.51 -5.15
CA LYS A 172 -8.46 -9.32 -6.24
C LYS A 172 -7.01 -9.72 -6.04
N TRP A 173 -6.20 -8.85 -5.42
CA TRP A 173 -4.88 -9.25 -4.92
C TRP A 173 -5.00 -10.47 -4.01
N SER A 174 -5.97 -10.49 -3.08
CA SER A 174 -6.14 -11.63 -2.17
C SER A 174 -6.67 -12.89 -2.85
N LYS A 175 -7.66 -12.75 -3.73
CA LYS A 175 -8.14 -13.87 -4.56
C LYS A 175 -7.06 -14.43 -5.48
N ARG A 176 -6.06 -13.62 -5.85
CA ARG A 176 -4.99 -14.05 -6.74
C ARG A 176 -3.85 -14.73 -5.98
N TYR A 177 -3.40 -14.16 -4.88
CA TYR A 177 -2.13 -14.58 -4.27
C TYR A 177 -2.27 -15.34 -2.96
N ILE A 178 -3.44 -15.32 -2.31
CA ILE A 178 -3.67 -15.98 -1.01
C ILE A 178 -5.04 -16.69 -0.98
N ALA A 179 -5.50 -17.22 -2.12
CA ALA A 179 -6.80 -17.90 -2.22
C ALA A 179 -6.89 -19.17 -1.37
N GLU A 180 -5.79 -19.93 -1.30
CA GLU A 180 -5.72 -21.21 -0.59
C GLU A 180 -5.35 -21.06 0.89
N CYS A 181 -5.02 -19.84 1.31
CA CYS A 181 -4.66 -19.57 2.69
C CYS A 181 -5.87 -19.78 3.63
N PRO A 182 -5.70 -20.42 4.81
CA PRO A 182 -6.79 -20.58 5.76
C PRO A 182 -7.49 -19.27 6.11
N ARG A 183 -8.84 -19.27 6.06
CA ARG A 183 -9.74 -18.12 6.29
C ARG A 183 -9.67 -17.01 5.23
N GLN A 184 -8.80 -17.13 4.23
CA GLN A 184 -8.71 -16.24 3.07
C GLN A 184 -9.25 -16.97 1.84
N PRO A 185 -9.64 -16.26 0.76
CA PRO A 185 -9.66 -14.81 0.61
C PRO A 185 -10.91 -14.15 1.25
N HIS A 186 -11.88 -14.94 1.72
CA HIS A 186 -13.18 -14.45 2.22
C HIS A 186 -13.06 -13.37 3.30
N THR A 187 -12.12 -13.53 4.24
CA THR A 187 -11.90 -12.51 5.28
C THR A 187 -11.46 -11.17 4.69
N GLN A 188 -10.57 -11.17 3.69
CA GLN A 188 -10.14 -9.92 3.04
C GLN A 188 -11.27 -9.32 2.19
N VAL A 189 -11.98 -10.14 1.43
CA VAL A 189 -13.12 -9.72 0.61
C VAL A 189 -14.17 -9.01 1.48
N ASN A 190 -14.59 -9.63 2.57
CA ASN A 190 -15.60 -9.06 3.47
C ASN A 190 -15.10 -7.77 4.14
N ARG A 191 -13.82 -7.72 4.50
CA ARG A 191 -13.19 -6.50 5.04
C ARG A 191 -13.23 -5.35 4.02
N ASN A 192 -12.88 -5.61 2.76
CA ASN A 192 -12.82 -4.59 1.73
C ASN A 192 -14.21 -4.03 1.42
N LYS A 193 -15.23 -4.89 1.33
CA LYS A 193 -16.63 -4.46 1.19
C LYS A 193 -17.07 -3.54 2.34
N LEU A 194 -16.80 -3.96 3.58
CA LEU A 194 -17.12 -3.17 4.77
C LEU A 194 -16.36 -1.83 4.79
N TRP A 195 -15.09 -1.83 4.37
CA TRP A 195 -14.28 -0.63 4.35
C TRP A 195 -14.74 0.35 3.27
N ASN A 196 -15.09 -0.14 2.09
CA ASN A 196 -15.68 0.67 1.03
C ASN A 196 -16.94 1.40 1.53
N GLN A 197 -17.89 0.66 2.10
CA GLN A 197 -19.12 1.24 2.66
C GLN A 197 -18.83 2.29 3.72
N LYS A 198 -17.91 2.02 4.65
CA LYS A 198 -17.55 2.95 5.72
C LYS A 198 -16.88 4.21 5.20
N LEU A 199 -15.98 4.10 4.22
CA LEU A 199 -15.25 5.23 3.66
C LEU A 199 -16.15 6.11 2.78
N VAL A 200 -17.03 5.52 1.99
CA VAL A 200 -18.07 6.26 1.25
C VAL A 200 -18.99 7.01 2.21
N GLY A 201 -19.44 6.35 3.29
CA GLY A 201 -20.27 6.99 4.31
C GLY A 201 -19.55 8.12 5.07
N LEU A 202 -18.25 8.00 5.31
CA LEU A 202 -17.44 9.07 5.91
C LEU A 202 -17.27 10.25 4.96
N LEU A 203 -17.03 9.99 3.69
CA LEU A 203 -16.91 11.00 2.66
C LEU A 203 -18.21 11.81 2.54
N ALA A 204 -19.36 11.13 2.44
CA ALA A 204 -20.67 11.79 2.39
C ALA A 204 -20.91 12.69 3.62
N LYS A 205 -20.56 12.22 4.82
CA LYS A 205 -20.65 13.02 6.05
C LYS A 205 -19.70 14.22 6.08
N ASN A 206 -18.54 14.12 5.43
CA ASN A 206 -17.60 15.22 5.34
C ASN A 206 -18.10 16.29 4.38
N LEU A 207 -18.65 15.90 3.23
CA LEU A 207 -19.22 16.81 2.23
C LEU A 207 -20.47 17.53 2.77
N ALA A 208 -21.33 16.84 3.53
CA ALA A 208 -22.54 17.44 4.12
C ALA A 208 -22.25 18.40 5.30
N LYS A 209 -20.99 18.51 5.76
CA LYS A 209 -20.56 19.36 6.87
C LYS A 209 -19.57 20.45 6.44
N GLN A 210 -19.42 20.64 5.14
CA GLN A 210 -18.75 21.80 4.54
C GLN A 210 -19.77 22.92 4.41
#